data_AF-A0A1J3DP32-F1
#
_entry.id   AF-A0A1J3DP32-F1
#
_cell.length_a   1.000
_cell.length_b   1.000
_cell.length_c   1.000
_cell.angle_alpha   90.00
_cell.angle_beta   90.00
_cell.angle_gamma   90.00
#
_symmetry.space_group_name_H-M   'P 1'
#
loop_
_entity.id
_entity.type
_entity.pdbx_description
1 polymer ?
#
loop_
_entity_poly.entity_id
_entity_poly.type
_entity_poly.pdbx_seq_one_letter_code
_entity_poly.pdbx_strand_id
1 'polypeptide(L)'
;SKLKTFTNLRRCYTATLFTQNRSVSSNPSSRILAPAHQSHYRKQILLANLLQRYGFPQSSLQHFLLRNNFLLNSDLAETENSLGVLLSLKIPQKSLVKLISDCPHVLRSEFLKKWRVPISDCGGFSLSSSAITSVLEYSSRIGIGPEKFHECAKVLKGLGFCDSTVSKILSAFPGVIAVNEIEIRRKIEFLIGIDIPRDNIERFFHIFPEILGIGTETRLKPLLDEFKKMGFSNDEIKKEVAREPRVLGLELGELSRCLELIKTLKCREVIRVSILSEGAFHAGFEVKLRIDCLCRYGLIHRDAFKVVWREPRVILYEIDEIEKKIEFLTNRMGFHISCLADVPEYLGVNLQKQIVPRYNVVDYLKLRGGLGCEIGLKGLIKPSMKRFYNLYVKPYPECERIFEKRKENA
;
A
#
# COMPACT_ATOMS: atom_id res chain seq x y z
N SER A 1 2.87 -11.10 -26.63
CA SER A 1 2.38 -11.58 -25.32
C SER A 1 3.57 -11.77 -24.40
N LYS A 2 3.41 -11.48 -23.11
CA LYS A 2 4.42 -11.45 -22.02
C LYS A 2 5.16 -10.12 -21.83
N LEU A 3 4.51 -9.22 -21.09
CA LEU A 3 5.11 -8.34 -20.08
C LEU A 3 4.02 -8.14 -19.01
N LYS A 4 3.92 -9.13 -18.12
CA LYS A 4 3.19 -9.08 -16.85
C LYS A 4 4.20 -9.45 -15.79
N THR A 5 4.82 -8.47 -15.14
CA THR A 5 5.56 -8.68 -13.90
C THR A 5 5.93 -7.32 -13.33
N PHE A 6 5.25 -6.90 -12.25
CA PHE A 6 5.87 -6.27 -11.08
C PHE A 6 4.89 -6.08 -9.90
N THR A 7 3.66 -6.60 -9.98
CA THR A 7 2.66 -6.50 -8.90
C THR A 7 2.37 -7.79 -8.11
N ASN A 8 3.12 -8.88 -8.29
CA ASN A 8 2.91 -10.10 -7.49
C ASN A 8 4.24 -10.74 -7.05
N LEU A 9 4.78 -10.31 -5.92
CA LEU A 9 5.83 -11.04 -5.19
C LEU A 9 5.42 -11.39 -3.74
N ARG A 10 4.11 -11.37 -3.46
CA ARG A 10 3.50 -11.84 -2.20
C ARG A 10 2.49 -12.95 -2.48
N ARG A 11 2.96 -14.12 -2.92
CA ARG A 11 2.39 -15.47 -2.65
C ARG A 11 2.94 -16.51 -3.63
N CYS A 12 3.26 -17.68 -3.07
CA CYS A 12 3.43 -18.98 -3.73
C CYS A 12 4.73 -19.24 -4.51
N TYR A 13 5.72 -19.79 -3.80
CA TYR A 13 6.49 -20.93 -4.31
C TYR A 13 6.53 -22.01 -3.22
N THR A 14 5.59 -22.95 -3.34
CA THR A 14 5.65 -24.27 -2.71
C THR A 14 5.74 -25.31 -3.81
N ALA A 15 6.63 -26.28 -3.57
CA ALA A 15 6.78 -27.57 -4.24
C ALA A 15 7.38 -27.56 -5.65
N THR A 16 8.56 -28.16 -5.81
CA THR A 16 8.71 -29.52 -6.36
C THR A 16 10.15 -30.01 -6.30
N LEU A 17 10.32 -31.34 -6.45
CA LEU A 17 11.53 -32.18 -6.42
C LEU A 17 11.80 -32.78 -5.02
N PHE A 18 11.76 -34.09 -4.76
CA PHE A 18 11.86 -35.29 -5.60
C PHE A 18 10.95 -36.41 -5.07
N THR A 19 10.25 -37.07 -5.99
CA THR A 19 9.73 -38.44 -5.83
C THR A 19 10.85 -39.44 -6.07
N GLN A 20 11.08 -40.37 -5.12
CA GLN A 20 11.39 -41.77 -5.43
C GLN A 20 11.31 -42.67 -4.18
N ASN A 21 10.55 -43.75 -4.35
CA ASN A 21 10.60 -45.07 -3.69
C ASN A 21 10.24 -45.18 -2.19
N ARG A 22 8.95 -45.44 -1.94
CA ARG A 22 8.49 -46.23 -0.79
C ARG A 22 8.36 -47.70 -1.21
N SER A 23 9.11 -48.58 -0.53
CA SER A 23 8.75 -49.97 -0.34
C SER A 23 8.56 -50.24 1.16
N VAL A 24 7.42 -50.86 1.44
CA VAL A 24 6.82 -51.35 2.69
C VAL A 24 7.80 -51.89 3.74
N SER A 25 7.65 -51.47 5.01
CA SER A 25 7.61 -52.39 6.17
C SER A 25 7.17 -51.69 7.47
N SER A 26 6.53 -52.48 8.32
CA SER A 26 5.78 -52.27 9.54
C SER A 26 6.50 -51.60 10.72
N ASN A 27 5.78 -50.68 11.39
CA ASN A 27 5.48 -50.54 12.83
C ASN A 27 6.50 -50.94 13.94
N PRO A 28 6.36 -50.37 15.16
CA PRO A 28 7.30 -49.39 15.71
C PRO A 28 8.01 -49.91 16.97
N SER A 29 9.23 -49.48 17.24
CA SER A 29 9.78 -49.46 18.61
C SER A 29 11.12 -48.71 18.67
N SER A 30 11.17 -47.78 19.62
CA SER A 30 12.39 -47.36 20.35
C SER A 30 13.67 -47.14 19.54
N ARG A 31 13.75 -45.99 18.85
CA ARG A 31 15.05 -45.32 18.69
C ARG A 31 15.13 -44.16 19.67
N ILE A 32 15.86 -44.45 20.74
CA ILE A 32 16.48 -43.52 21.68
C ILE A 32 16.89 -42.25 20.91
N LEU A 33 16.18 -41.16 21.15
CA LEU A 33 16.55 -39.84 20.65
C LEU A 33 17.85 -39.44 21.34
N ALA A 34 18.90 -39.29 20.53
CA ALA A 34 20.17 -38.73 20.92
C ALA A 34 20.02 -37.36 21.65
N PRO A 35 21.01 -36.92 22.46
CA PRO A 35 20.93 -35.72 23.30
C PRO A 35 20.77 -34.39 22.54
N ALA A 36 20.84 -34.39 21.21
CA ALA A 36 20.78 -33.20 20.38
C ALA A 36 19.41 -32.49 20.42
N HIS A 37 18.30 -33.22 20.58
CA HIS A 37 16.95 -32.61 20.49
C HIS A 37 16.53 -31.80 21.73
N GLN A 38 17.09 -32.09 22.92
CA GLN A 38 16.77 -31.34 24.15
C GLN A 38 17.41 -29.95 24.19
N SER A 39 18.60 -29.77 23.59
CA SER A 39 19.28 -28.47 23.54
C SER A 39 18.57 -27.51 22.57
N HIS A 40 18.10 -28.01 21.42
CA HIS A 40 17.37 -27.22 20.44
C HIS A 40 15.99 -26.77 20.95
N TYR A 41 15.26 -27.62 21.66
CA TYR A 41 13.95 -27.26 22.22
C TYR A 41 14.06 -26.17 23.32
N ARG A 42 15.05 -26.28 24.21
CA ARG A 42 15.30 -25.23 25.23
C ARG A 42 15.73 -23.91 24.59
N LYS A 43 16.60 -23.94 23.56
CA LYS A 43 16.98 -22.75 22.80
C LYS A 43 15.79 -22.12 22.08
N GLN A 44 14.89 -22.93 21.50
CA GLN A 44 13.65 -22.45 20.87
C GLN A 44 12.76 -21.67 21.83
N ILE A 45 12.60 -22.15 23.07
CA ILE A 45 11.80 -21.46 24.09
C ILE A 45 12.44 -20.12 24.49
N LEU A 46 13.76 -20.09 24.67
CA LEU A 46 14.47 -18.85 25.01
C LEU A 46 14.40 -17.81 23.88
N LEU A 47 14.57 -18.23 22.62
CA LEU A 47 14.39 -17.39 21.43
C LEU A 47 12.94 -16.90 21.30
N ALA A 48 11.95 -17.76 21.54
CA ALA A 48 10.54 -17.39 21.49
C ALA A 48 10.20 -16.35 22.56
N ASN A 49 10.68 -16.53 23.79
CA ASN A 49 10.50 -15.56 24.88
C ASN A 49 11.20 -14.22 24.58
N LEU A 50 12.39 -14.26 23.98
CA LEU A 50 13.10 -13.06 23.56
C LEU A 50 12.29 -12.32 22.48
N LEU A 51 11.90 -12.98 21.41
CA LEU A 51 11.08 -12.36 20.36
C LEU A 51 9.72 -11.86 20.92
N GLN A 52 9.12 -12.57 21.86
CA GLN A 52 7.89 -12.10 22.52
C GLN A 52 8.11 -10.80 23.30
N ARG A 53 9.25 -10.62 23.99
CA ARG A 53 9.60 -9.33 24.64
C ARG A 53 9.70 -8.18 23.65
N TYR A 54 10.07 -8.46 22.40
CA TYR A 54 10.15 -7.47 21.33
C TYR A 54 8.81 -7.31 20.56
N GLY A 55 7.71 -7.93 21.02
CA GLY A 55 6.36 -7.67 20.54
C GLY A 55 5.83 -8.65 19.48
N PHE A 56 6.45 -9.81 19.31
CA PHE A 56 5.98 -10.82 18.36
C PHE A 56 4.77 -11.61 18.89
N PRO A 57 3.76 -11.89 18.04
CA PRO A 57 2.60 -12.68 18.45
C PRO A 57 2.96 -14.16 18.64
N GLN A 58 2.56 -14.72 19.79
CA GLN A 58 2.89 -16.08 20.20
C GLN A 58 2.39 -17.16 19.22
N SER A 59 1.29 -16.88 18.50
CA SER A 59 0.73 -17.75 17.47
C SER A 59 1.62 -17.92 16.23
N SER A 60 2.43 -16.92 15.88
CA SER A 60 3.29 -16.95 14.68
C SER A 60 4.72 -17.39 14.97
N LEU A 61 5.15 -17.35 16.23
CA LEU A 61 6.54 -17.60 16.63
C LEU A 61 6.99 -19.05 16.39
N GLN A 62 6.14 -20.05 16.69
CA GLN A 62 6.53 -21.45 16.49
C GLN A 62 6.71 -21.79 15.00
N HIS A 63 5.80 -21.34 14.13
CA HIS A 63 5.92 -21.50 12.68
C HIS A 63 7.11 -20.71 12.11
N PHE A 64 7.38 -19.51 12.66
CA PHE A 64 8.51 -18.68 12.26
C PHE A 64 9.86 -19.32 12.62
N LEU A 65 10.01 -19.89 13.81
CA LEU A 65 11.25 -20.55 14.24
C LEU A 65 11.49 -21.87 13.48
N LEU A 66 10.44 -22.63 13.15
CA LEU A 66 10.54 -23.84 12.34
C LEU A 66 10.98 -23.56 10.89
N ARG A 67 10.56 -22.43 10.31
CA ARG A 67 11.02 -22.01 8.98
C ARG A 67 12.44 -21.45 8.96
N ASN A 68 12.94 -20.98 10.10
CA ASN A 68 14.18 -20.22 10.20
C ASN A 68 15.23 -20.97 11.04
N ASN A 69 15.66 -22.13 10.56
CA ASN A 69 16.70 -22.95 11.21
C ASN A 69 18.04 -22.20 11.41
N PHE A 70 18.30 -21.12 10.67
CA PHE A 70 19.49 -20.30 10.87
C PHE A 70 19.51 -19.59 12.24
N LEU A 71 18.34 -19.28 12.82
CA LEU A 71 18.23 -18.68 14.17
C LEU A 71 18.48 -19.70 15.29
N LEU A 72 18.27 -21.00 15.00
CA LEU A 72 18.53 -22.08 15.94
C LEU A 72 20.03 -22.42 16.04
N ASN A 73 20.79 -22.02 15.02
CA ASN A 73 22.22 -22.21 14.92
C ASN A 73 23.02 -20.98 15.38
N SER A 74 22.39 -19.81 15.52
CA SER A 74 23.02 -18.59 16.03
C SER A 74 22.98 -18.49 17.55
N ASP A 75 23.92 -17.76 18.13
CA ASP A 75 23.94 -17.50 19.57
C ASP A 75 22.83 -16.52 20.00
N LEU A 76 22.25 -16.78 21.18
CA LEU A 76 21.16 -15.98 21.74
C LEU A 76 21.59 -14.51 21.97
N ALA A 77 22.81 -14.31 22.47
CA ALA A 77 23.38 -12.99 22.72
C ALA A 77 23.65 -12.21 21.42
N GLU A 78 24.02 -12.89 20.33
CA GLU A 78 24.17 -12.24 19.03
C GLU A 78 22.84 -11.80 18.44
N THR A 79 21.80 -12.60 18.65
CA THR A 79 20.43 -12.28 18.22
C THR A 79 19.87 -11.11 19.03
N GLU A 80 20.13 -11.08 20.34
CA GLU A 80 19.75 -9.97 21.22
C GLU A 80 20.47 -8.68 20.84
N ASN A 81 21.78 -8.74 20.60
CA ASN A 81 22.56 -7.59 20.11
C ASN A 81 22.05 -7.10 18.75
N SER A 82 21.70 -8.02 17.85
CA SER A 82 21.12 -7.70 16.54
C SER A 82 19.78 -6.96 16.67
N LEU A 83 18.92 -7.40 17.58
CA LEU A 83 17.65 -6.74 17.87
C LEU A 83 17.85 -5.40 18.58
N GLY A 84 18.83 -5.29 19.47
CA GLY A 84 19.23 -4.05 20.12
C GLY A 84 19.75 -3.01 19.12
N VAL A 85 20.57 -3.43 18.15
CA VAL A 85 21.02 -2.56 17.04
C VAL A 85 19.82 -2.06 16.23
N LEU A 86 18.88 -2.92 15.87
CA LEU A 86 17.67 -2.52 15.13
C LEU A 86 16.79 -1.54 15.91
N LEU A 87 16.70 -1.69 17.24
CA LEU A 87 16.00 -0.71 18.09
C LEU A 87 16.76 0.62 18.17
N SER A 88 18.10 0.60 18.23
CA SER A 88 18.93 1.81 18.22
C SER A 88 18.78 2.63 16.93
N LEU A 89 18.36 2.00 15.84
CA LEU A 89 18.08 2.66 14.55
C LEU A 89 16.71 3.37 14.53
N LYS A 90 16.04 3.52 15.69
CA LYS A 90 14.73 4.19 15.85
C LYS A 90 13.61 3.60 14.97
N ILE A 91 13.67 2.30 14.69
CA ILE A 91 12.62 1.60 13.94
C ILE A 91 11.42 1.36 14.88
N PRO A 92 10.19 1.76 14.50
CA PRO A 92 9.00 1.44 15.29
C PRO A 92 8.83 -0.06 15.48
N GLN A 93 8.48 -0.48 16.70
CA GLN A 93 8.39 -1.90 17.08
C GLN A 93 7.47 -2.72 16.14
N LYS A 94 6.35 -2.13 15.70
CA LYS A 94 5.42 -2.76 14.73
C LYS A 94 6.07 -3.01 13.36
N SER A 95 6.90 -2.06 12.89
CA SER A 95 7.63 -2.18 11.63
C SER A 95 8.78 -3.19 11.74
N LEU A 96 9.42 -3.28 12.90
CA LEU A 96 10.45 -4.28 13.20
C LEU A 96 9.89 -5.71 13.13
N VAL A 97 8.75 -5.96 13.77
CA VAL A 97 8.07 -7.27 13.72
C VAL A 97 7.71 -7.64 12.28
N LYS A 98 7.24 -6.67 11.48
CA LYS A 98 6.96 -6.88 10.06
C LYS A 98 8.22 -7.20 9.26
N LEU A 99 9.29 -6.44 9.45
CA LEU A 99 10.56 -6.64 8.75
C LEU A 99 11.15 -8.02 9.03
N ILE A 100 11.13 -8.47 10.28
CA ILE A 100 11.68 -9.76 10.68
C ILE A 100 10.80 -10.91 10.19
N SER A 101 9.47 -10.76 10.23
CA SER A 101 8.55 -11.76 9.69
C SER A 101 8.64 -11.88 8.17
N ASP A 102 8.82 -10.76 7.45
CA ASP A 102 8.95 -10.73 5.99
C ASP A 102 10.38 -11.14 5.53
N CYS A 103 11.43 -10.81 6.30
CA CYS A 103 12.84 -11.05 5.99
C CYS A 103 13.67 -11.40 7.23
N PRO A 104 13.67 -12.69 7.63
CA PRO A 104 14.35 -13.14 8.84
C PRO A 104 15.89 -13.04 8.72
N HIS A 105 16.43 -13.06 7.49
CA HIS A 105 17.86 -12.94 7.22
C HIS A 105 18.51 -11.62 7.68
N VAL A 106 17.71 -10.56 7.93
CA VAL A 106 18.21 -9.30 8.50
C VAL A 106 18.79 -9.50 9.91
N LEU A 107 18.37 -10.55 10.63
CA LEU A 107 18.88 -10.86 11.98
C LEU A 107 20.26 -11.51 12.01
N ARG A 108 20.90 -11.77 10.86
CA ARG A 108 22.26 -12.32 10.85
C ARG A 108 23.24 -11.29 11.42
N SER A 109 23.98 -11.68 12.44
CA SER A 109 24.91 -10.80 13.17
C SER A 109 25.99 -10.20 12.25
N GLU A 110 26.52 -11.00 11.31
CA GLU A 110 27.48 -10.54 10.29
C GLU A 110 26.91 -9.47 9.36
N PHE A 111 25.62 -9.56 9.03
CA PHE A 111 24.94 -8.60 8.16
C PHE A 111 24.77 -7.27 8.89
N LEU A 112 24.23 -7.27 10.11
CA LEU A 112 24.02 -6.04 10.87
C LEU A 112 25.32 -5.37 11.31
N LYS A 113 26.38 -6.14 11.62
CA LYS A 113 27.72 -5.58 11.88
C LYS A 113 28.22 -4.77 10.68
N LYS A 114 28.02 -5.27 9.45
CA LYS A 114 28.38 -4.57 8.21
C LYS A 114 27.51 -3.34 7.94
N TRP A 115 26.24 -3.37 8.32
CA TRP A 115 25.25 -2.32 8.01
C TRP A 115 25.08 -1.26 9.10
N ARG A 116 25.58 -1.48 10.32
CA ARG A 116 25.44 -0.54 11.45
C ARG A 116 26.07 0.83 11.14
N VAL A 117 27.33 0.84 10.71
CA VAL A 117 28.08 2.08 10.43
C VAL A 117 27.52 2.80 9.20
N PRO A 118 27.28 2.16 8.05
CA PRO A 118 26.75 2.82 6.85
C PRO A 118 25.36 3.44 7.02
N ILE A 119 24.51 2.86 7.88
CA ILE A 119 23.17 3.42 8.17
C ILE A 119 23.27 4.60 9.15
N SER A 120 24.23 4.55 10.07
CA SER A 120 24.46 5.62 11.06
C SER A 120 25.22 6.81 10.45
N ASP A 121 26.13 6.52 9.52
CA ASP A 121 26.95 7.48 8.77
C ASP A 121 26.55 7.48 7.29
N CYS A 122 25.26 7.72 7.04
CA CYS A 122 24.69 7.79 5.70
C CYS A 122 25.08 9.12 5.02
N GLY A 123 26.38 9.42 4.91
CA GLY A 123 26.88 10.62 4.24
C GLY A 123 26.41 11.94 4.87
N GLY A 124 26.23 11.95 6.20
CA GLY A 124 25.86 13.14 6.96
C GLY A 124 24.37 13.47 7.04
N PHE A 125 23.46 12.64 6.50
CA PHE A 125 22.02 12.87 6.60
C PHE A 125 21.25 11.76 7.30
N SER A 126 20.13 12.13 7.93
CA SER A 126 19.28 11.20 8.67
C SER A 126 18.26 10.53 7.76
N LEU A 127 18.27 9.20 7.73
CA LEU A 127 17.23 8.41 7.07
C LEU A 127 15.96 8.34 7.92
N SER A 128 14.80 8.39 7.27
CA SER A 128 13.55 8.01 7.92
C SER A 128 13.58 6.55 8.36
N SER A 129 12.88 6.22 9.45
CA SER A 129 12.76 4.84 9.94
C SER A 129 12.20 3.88 8.89
N SER A 130 11.30 4.35 8.02
CA SER A 130 10.80 3.62 6.86
C SER A 130 11.87 3.34 5.80
N ALA A 131 12.76 4.31 5.52
CA ALA A 131 13.85 4.12 4.58
C ALA A 131 14.83 3.06 5.07
N ILE A 132 15.20 3.10 6.36
CA ILE A 132 16.08 2.10 6.98
C ILE A 132 15.47 0.71 6.84
N THR A 133 14.17 0.54 7.15
CA THR A 133 13.50 -0.76 7.01
C THR A 133 13.51 -1.26 5.57
N SER A 134 13.18 -0.41 4.61
CA SER A 134 13.11 -0.79 3.18
C SER A 134 14.49 -1.16 2.64
N VAL A 135 15.54 -0.41 3.01
CA VAL A 135 16.92 -0.68 2.59
C VAL A 135 17.42 -1.99 3.18
N LEU A 136 17.19 -2.26 4.47
CA LEU A 136 17.58 -3.52 5.10
C LEU A 136 16.85 -4.72 4.50
N GLU A 137 15.54 -4.59 4.25
CA GLU A 137 14.74 -5.63 3.60
C GLU A 137 15.26 -5.93 2.18
N TYR A 138 15.52 -4.89 1.39
CA TYR A 138 16.00 -5.06 0.01
C TYR A 138 17.42 -5.61 -0.06
N SER A 139 18.34 -5.05 0.72
CA SER A 139 19.75 -5.50 0.77
C SER A 139 19.87 -6.93 1.29
N SER A 140 19.05 -7.34 2.26
CA SER A 140 19.02 -8.72 2.74
C SER A 140 18.49 -9.70 1.68
N ARG A 141 17.55 -9.29 0.82
CA ARG A 141 17.00 -10.12 -0.25
C ARG A 141 17.93 -10.28 -1.45
N ILE A 142 18.57 -9.19 -1.87
CA ILE A 142 19.43 -9.18 -3.08
C ILE A 142 20.89 -9.49 -2.74
N GLY A 143 21.28 -9.40 -1.47
CA GLY A 143 22.67 -9.60 -1.04
C GLY A 143 23.58 -8.42 -1.39
N ILE A 144 23.03 -7.20 -1.41
CA ILE A 144 23.80 -5.99 -1.70
C ILE A 144 24.65 -5.64 -0.48
N GLY A 145 25.90 -5.23 -0.73
CA GLY A 145 26.82 -4.73 0.29
C GLY A 145 26.60 -3.24 0.60
N PRO A 146 27.05 -2.77 1.77
CA PRO A 146 26.89 -1.37 2.17
C PRO A 146 27.64 -0.36 1.30
N GLU A 147 28.66 -0.80 0.55
CA GLU A 147 29.43 0.08 -0.34
C GLU A 147 28.56 0.66 -1.45
N LYS A 148 27.76 -0.18 -2.12
CA LYS A 148 26.83 0.27 -3.17
C LYS A 148 25.77 1.22 -2.62
N PHE A 149 25.34 1.02 -1.38
CA PHE A 149 24.41 1.92 -0.72
C PHE A 149 25.02 3.32 -0.54
N HIS A 150 26.24 3.39 -0.04
CA HIS A 150 26.94 4.65 0.18
C HIS A 150 27.30 5.35 -1.15
N GLU A 151 27.71 4.59 -2.16
CA GLU A 151 27.92 5.08 -3.53
C GLU A 151 26.63 5.67 -4.12
N CYS A 152 25.52 4.94 -4.04
CA CYS A 152 24.22 5.42 -4.49
C CYS A 152 23.79 6.71 -3.77
N ALA A 153 23.95 6.78 -2.44
CA ALA A 153 23.65 7.98 -1.67
C ALA A 153 24.52 9.18 -2.10
N LYS A 154 25.83 8.96 -2.33
CA LYS A 154 26.75 9.97 -2.86
C LYS A 154 26.36 10.44 -4.26
N VAL A 155 25.97 9.52 -5.15
CA VAL A 155 25.51 9.86 -6.50
C VAL A 155 24.25 10.73 -6.45
N LEU A 156 23.25 10.33 -5.67
CA LEU A 156 22.03 11.12 -5.52
C LEU A 156 22.32 12.51 -4.96
N LYS A 157 23.25 12.62 -4.01
CA LYS A 157 23.72 13.91 -3.48
C LYS A 157 24.44 14.75 -4.53
N GLY A 158 25.34 14.14 -5.30
CA GLY A 158 26.05 14.80 -6.40
C GLY A 158 25.15 15.25 -7.55
N LEU A 159 23.97 14.64 -7.70
CA LEU A 159 22.93 15.06 -8.63
C LEU A 159 22.06 16.21 -8.11
N GLY A 160 22.26 16.65 -6.86
CA GLY A 160 21.56 17.80 -6.27
C GLY A 160 20.31 17.48 -5.47
N PHE A 161 20.02 16.21 -5.16
CA PHE A 161 18.85 15.86 -4.34
C PHE A 161 19.05 16.19 -2.86
N CYS A 162 18.06 16.80 -2.21
CA CYS A 162 18.09 17.05 -0.77
C CYS A 162 17.90 15.77 0.05
N ASP A 163 18.21 15.84 1.36
CA ASP A 163 18.19 14.68 2.27
C ASP A 163 16.81 14.01 2.34
N SER A 164 15.75 14.81 2.37
CA SER A 164 14.38 14.30 2.44
C SER A 164 14.00 13.54 1.17
N THR A 165 14.38 14.05 0.00
CA THR A 165 14.18 13.38 -1.29
C THR A 165 14.94 12.05 -1.35
N VAL A 166 16.22 12.03 -0.96
CA VAL A 166 17.00 10.79 -0.92
C VAL A 166 16.38 9.76 0.03
N SER A 167 15.99 10.19 1.24
CA SER A 167 15.29 9.31 2.17
C SER A 167 13.95 8.81 1.60
N LYS A 168 13.22 9.65 0.85
CA LYS A 168 11.95 9.27 0.25
C LYS A 168 12.15 8.22 -0.84
N ILE A 169 13.13 8.42 -1.72
CA ILE A 169 13.49 7.47 -2.78
C ILE A 169 13.86 6.11 -2.17
N LEU A 170 14.74 6.09 -1.18
CA LEU A 170 15.16 4.85 -0.51
C LEU A 170 14.00 4.14 0.23
N SER A 171 13.02 4.91 0.74
CA SER A 171 11.85 4.33 1.40
C SER A 171 10.85 3.68 0.43
N ALA A 172 10.60 4.33 -0.71
CA ALA A 172 9.57 3.91 -1.67
C ALA A 172 10.13 2.97 -2.75
N PHE A 173 11.36 3.21 -3.19
CA PHE A 173 12.06 2.45 -4.22
C PHE A 173 13.50 2.12 -3.77
N PRO A 174 13.69 1.19 -2.82
CA PRO A 174 15.03 0.77 -2.38
C PRO A 174 15.86 0.11 -3.50
N GLY A 175 15.20 -0.28 -4.60
CA GLY A 175 15.85 -0.76 -5.81
C GLY A 175 16.82 0.23 -6.45
N VAL A 176 16.74 1.53 -6.11
CA VAL A 176 17.68 2.56 -6.59
C VAL A 176 19.15 2.22 -6.27
N ILE A 177 19.41 1.45 -5.20
CA ILE A 177 20.76 1.05 -4.81
C ILE A 177 21.44 0.19 -5.89
N ALA A 178 20.64 -0.53 -6.69
CA ALA A 178 21.14 -1.35 -7.79
C ALA A 178 21.20 -0.58 -9.13
N VAL A 179 20.68 0.65 -9.18
CA VAL A 179 20.61 1.46 -10.41
C VAL A 179 21.91 2.25 -10.59
N ASN A 180 22.42 2.27 -11.82
CA ASN A 180 23.65 2.98 -12.15
C ASN A 180 23.42 4.49 -12.26
N GLU A 181 24.42 5.31 -11.93
CA GLU A 181 24.37 6.77 -12.09
C GLU A 181 23.95 7.20 -13.50
N ILE A 182 24.48 6.52 -14.53
CA ILE A 182 24.17 6.78 -15.94
C ILE A 182 22.67 6.64 -16.21
N GLU A 183 22.00 5.67 -15.60
CA GLU A 183 20.57 5.46 -15.79
C GLU A 183 19.75 6.56 -15.11
N ILE A 184 20.15 6.98 -13.90
CA ILE A 184 19.52 8.11 -13.21
C ILE A 184 19.67 9.40 -14.04
N ARG A 185 20.87 9.65 -14.58
CA ARG A 185 21.12 10.80 -15.47
C ARG A 185 20.27 10.75 -16.74
N ARG A 186 20.18 9.59 -17.41
CA ARG A 186 19.29 9.40 -18.57
C ARG A 186 17.82 9.67 -18.23
N LYS A 187 17.38 9.37 -17.01
CA LYS A 187 16.02 9.71 -16.54
C LYS A 187 15.82 11.21 -16.37
N ILE A 188 16.80 11.89 -15.78
CA ILE A 188 16.80 13.34 -15.65
C ILE A 188 16.76 14.00 -17.04
N GLU A 189 17.61 13.56 -17.96
CA GLU A 189 17.65 14.04 -19.35
C GLU A 189 16.33 13.79 -20.09
N PHE A 190 15.71 12.63 -19.89
CA PHE A 190 14.39 12.33 -20.45
C PHE A 190 13.31 13.29 -19.93
N LEU A 191 13.28 13.59 -18.63
CA LEU A 191 12.33 14.55 -18.05
C LEU A 191 12.56 15.96 -18.59
N ILE A 192 13.82 16.38 -18.74
CA ILE A 192 14.17 17.66 -19.39
C ILE A 192 13.69 17.66 -20.84
N GLY A 193 13.79 16.54 -21.55
CA GLY A 193 13.27 16.38 -22.92
C GLY A 193 11.74 16.44 -23.04
N ILE A 194 10.99 16.37 -21.94
CA ILE A 194 9.53 16.63 -21.88
C ILE A 194 9.27 18.10 -21.50
N ASP A 195 10.30 18.94 -21.51
CA ASP A 195 10.29 20.35 -21.08
C ASP A 195 9.98 20.56 -19.59
N ILE A 196 10.28 19.58 -18.73
CA ILE A 196 10.20 19.78 -17.28
C ILE A 196 11.44 20.57 -16.83
N PRO A 197 11.28 21.72 -16.15
CA PRO A 197 12.42 22.53 -15.72
C PRO A 197 13.24 21.78 -14.67
N ARG A 198 14.56 22.01 -14.67
CA ARG A 198 15.50 21.34 -13.75
C ARG A 198 15.12 21.52 -12.28
N ASP A 199 14.60 22.68 -11.93
CA ASP A 199 14.18 23.02 -10.57
C ASP A 199 13.03 22.12 -10.06
N ASN A 200 12.22 21.58 -10.97
CA ASN A 200 11.11 20.69 -10.63
C ASN A 200 11.48 19.20 -10.63
N ILE A 201 12.69 18.84 -11.09
CA ILE A 201 13.13 17.45 -11.18
C ILE A 201 13.21 16.83 -9.79
N GLU A 202 13.72 17.58 -8.81
CA GLU A 202 13.76 17.11 -7.42
C GLU A 202 12.36 16.74 -6.91
N ARG A 203 11.39 17.65 -7.07
CA ARG A 203 9.99 17.42 -6.69
C ARG A 203 9.43 16.18 -7.39
N PHE A 204 9.81 15.95 -8.65
CA PHE A 204 9.39 14.79 -9.42
C PHE A 204 9.79 13.47 -8.74
N PHE A 205 11.08 13.33 -8.41
CA PHE A 205 11.59 12.14 -7.72
C PHE A 205 11.12 12.04 -6.27
N HIS A 206 10.79 13.15 -5.62
CA HIS A 206 10.18 13.11 -4.29
C HIS A 206 8.75 12.55 -4.32
N ILE A 207 7.95 12.92 -5.33
CA ILE A 207 6.54 12.48 -5.45
C ILE A 207 6.43 11.05 -6.02
N PHE A 208 7.27 10.73 -7.00
CA PHE A 208 7.23 9.47 -7.74
C PHE A 208 8.64 8.86 -7.95
N PRO A 209 9.30 8.35 -6.89
CA PRO A 209 10.58 7.67 -7.00
C PRO A 209 10.60 6.47 -7.94
N GLU A 210 9.46 5.80 -8.10
CA GLU A 210 9.33 4.55 -8.86
C GLU A 210 9.62 4.72 -10.36
N ILE A 211 9.64 5.95 -10.88
CA ILE A 211 10.04 6.24 -12.27
C ILE A 211 11.44 5.71 -12.60
N LEU A 212 12.32 5.60 -11.61
CA LEU A 212 13.67 5.06 -11.77
C LEU A 212 13.65 3.58 -12.20
N GLY A 213 12.62 2.83 -11.82
CA GLY A 213 12.46 1.42 -12.20
C GLY A 213 11.76 1.20 -13.55
N ILE A 214 11.18 2.25 -14.15
CA ILE A 214 10.45 2.14 -15.42
C ILE A 214 11.44 2.25 -16.57
N GLY A 215 11.31 1.48 -17.64
CA GLY A 215 12.19 1.63 -18.83
C GLY A 215 11.88 2.90 -19.64
N THR A 216 12.89 3.71 -19.97
CA THR A 216 12.67 4.93 -20.78
C THR A 216 12.18 4.59 -22.19
N GLU A 217 12.91 3.73 -22.88
CA GLU A 217 12.62 3.34 -24.27
C GLU A 217 11.45 2.37 -24.38
N THR A 218 11.34 1.44 -23.43
CA THR A 218 10.37 0.33 -23.49
C THR A 218 9.00 0.70 -22.95
N ARG A 219 8.90 1.76 -22.13
CA ARG A 219 7.68 2.10 -21.39
C ARG A 219 7.33 3.58 -21.47
N LEU A 220 8.24 4.49 -21.10
CA LEU A 220 7.91 5.91 -21.01
C LEU A 220 7.67 6.55 -22.38
N LYS A 221 8.55 6.31 -23.36
CA LYS A 221 8.36 6.84 -24.73
C LYS A 221 7.08 6.31 -25.39
N PRO A 222 6.80 4.99 -25.41
CA PRO A 222 5.53 4.48 -25.92
C PRO A 222 4.29 5.07 -25.24
N LEU A 223 4.37 5.35 -23.93
CA LEU A 223 3.27 5.95 -23.17
C LEU A 223 3.01 7.40 -23.61
N LEU A 224 4.06 8.20 -23.79
CA LEU A 224 3.92 9.56 -24.32
C LEU A 224 3.38 9.56 -25.76
N ASP A 225 3.81 8.61 -26.59
CA ASP A 225 3.30 8.46 -27.95
C ASP A 225 1.81 8.05 -27.95
N GLU A 226 1.39 7.23 -26.98
CA GLU A 226 -0.03 6.90 -26.80
C GLU A 226 -0.84 8.16 -26.46
N PHE A 227 -0.34 9.01 -25.55
CA PHE A 227 -1.00 10.28 -25.21
C PHE A 227 -1.17 11.18 -26.44
N LYS A 228 -0.13 11.30 -27.27
CA LYS A 228 -0.20 12.06 -28.53
C LYS A 228 -1.19 11.44 -29.52
N LYS A 229 -1.20 10.11 -29.66
CA LYS A 229 -2.16 9.39 -30.53
C LYS A 229 -3.62 9.54 -30.07
N MET A 230 -3.85 9.78 -28.78
CA MET A 230 -5.18 10.10 -28.24
C MET A 230 -5.62 11.54 -28.53
N GLY A 231 -4.76 12.37 -29.11
CA GLY A 231 -5.06 13.74 -29.51
C GLY A 231 -4.65 14.81 -28.50
N PHE A 232 -3.91 14.45 -27.44
CA PHE A 232 -3.38 15.42 -26.49
C PHE A 232 -2.16 16.15 -27.05
N SER A 233 -2.14 17.47 -26.91
CA SER A 233 -1.00 18.30 -27.28
C SER A 233 0.19 18.08 -26.33
N ASN A 234 1.39 18.40 -26.80
CA ASN A 234 2.59 18.32 -25.95
C ASN A 234 2.46 19.22 -24.70
N ASP A 235 1.81 20.39 -24.82
CA ASP A 235 1.61 21.32 -23.72
C ASP A 235 0.66 20.78 -22.66
N GLU A 236 -0.42 20.10 -23.05
CA GLU A 236 -1.34 19.43 -22.12
C GLU A 236 -0.63 18.30 -21.38
N ILE A 237 0.14 17.47 -22.11
CA ILE A 237 0.90 16.37 -21.51
C ILE A 237 1.92 16.92 -20.52
N LYS A 238 2.68 17.96 -20.91
CA LYS A 238 3.66 18.62 -20.05
C LYS A 238 3.01 19.18 -18.79
N LYS A 239 1.90 19.91 -18.94
CA LYS A 239 1.17 20.51 -17.82
C LYS A 239 0.71 19.43 -16.84
N GLU A 240 0.15 18.33 -17.34
CA GLU A 240 -0.32 17.26 -16.48
C GLU A 240 0.82 16.50 -15.81
N VAL A 241 1.89 16.17 -16.53
CA VAL A 241 3.07 15.50 -15.96
C VAL A 241 3.76 16.36 -14.89
N ALA A 242 3.80 17.69 -15.09
CA ALA A 242 4.33 18.63 -14.10
C ALA A 242 3.42 18.77 -12.87
N ARG A 243 2.10 18.63 -13.04
CA ARG A 243 1.12 18.63 -11.96
C ARG A 243 1.21 17.34 -11.15
N GLU A 244 1.18 16.20 -11.82
CA GLU A 244 1.14 14.87 -11.23
C GLU A 244 2.11 13.90 -11.93
N PRO A 245 3.35 13.77 -11.38
CA PRO A 245 4.38 12.87 -11.87
C PRO A 245 3.95 11.40 -12.05
N ARG A 246 2.97 10.94 -11.26
CA ARG A 246 2.49 9.54 -11.28
C ARG A 246 1.79 9.16 -12.57
N VAL A 247 1.42 10.12 -13.42
CA VAL A 247 0.91 9.88 -14.78
C VAL A 247 1.89 9.05 -15.61
N LEU A 248 3.20 9.22 -15.41
CA LEU A 248 4.22 8.42 -16.10
C LEU A 248 4.30 6.97 -15.62
N GLY A 249 3.60 6.64 -14.52
CA GLY A 249 3.43 5.29 -14.00
C GLY A 249 2.25 4.52 -14.60
N LEU A 250 1.48 5.11 -15.50
CA LEU A 250 0.36 4.44 -16.16
C LEU A 250 0.83 3.29 -17.08
N GLU A 251 0.06 2.20 -17.09
CA GLU A 251 0.20 1.15 -18.10
C GLU A 251 -0.37 1.61 -19.45
N LEU A 252 0.08 0.97 -20.54
CA LEU A 252 -0.41 1.33 -21.88
C LEU A 252 -1.89 0.96 -21.99
N GLY A 253 -2.70 1.88 -22.53
CA GLY A 253 -4.14 1.74 -22.66
C GLY A 253 -4.93 1.94 -21.37
N GLU A 254 -4.32 2.29 -20.23
CA GLU A 254 -5.08 2.59 -19.01
C GLU A 254 -5.84 3.91 -19.13
N LEU A 255 -5.16 4.95 -19.62
CA LEU A 255 -5.78 6.27 -19.78
C LEU A 255 -6.93 6.20 -20.79
N SER A 256 -6.75 5.49 -21.91
CA SER A 256 -7.82 5.33 -22.91
C SER A 256 -9.06 4.66 -22.33
N ARG A 257 -8.91 3.58 -21.54
CA ARG A 257 -10.03 2.93 -20.83
C ARG A 257 -10.72 3.88 -19.85
N CYS A 258 -9.97 4.73 -19.16
CA CYS A 258 -10.55 5.72 -18.25
C CYS A 258 -11.32 6.81 -19.01
N LEU A 259 -10.81 7.26 -20.16
CA LEU A 259 -11.50 8.22 -21.02
C LEU A 259 -12.79 7.62 -21.62
N GLU A 260 -12.76 6.36 -22.04
CA GLU A 260 -13.95 5.62 -22.46
C GLU A 260 -14.98 5.50 -21.34
N LEU A 261 -14.52 5.25 -20.10
CA LEU A 261 -15.39 5.24 -18.94
C LEU A 261 -16.08 6.59 -18.76
N ILE A 262 -15.34 7.70 -18.85
CA ILE A 262 -15.88 9.06 -18.70
C ILE A 262 -16.98 9.34 -19.73
N LYS A 263 -16.76 8.94 -20.99
CA LYS A 263 -17.75 9.08 -22.07
C LYS A 263 -19.04 8.32 -21.76
N THR A 264 -18.95 7.17 -21.11
CA THR A 264 -20.09 6.29 -20.82
C THR A 264 -20.73 6.49 -19.45
N LEU A 265 -20.24 7.41 -18.61
CA LEU A 265 -20.73 7.61 -17.24
C LEU A 265 -22.24 7.86 -17.19
N LYS A 266 -22.92 7.21 -16.23
CA LYS A 266 -24.35 7.40 -16.00
C LYS A 266 -24.60 8.60 -15.08
N CYS A 267 -24.34 9.82 -15.55
CA CYS A 267 -24.53 11.05 -14.79
C CYS A 267 -25.29 12.16 -15.52
N ARG A 268 -25.79 13.11 -14.72
CA ARG A 268 -26.32 14.40 -15.17
C ARG A 268 -25.18 15.24 -15.74
N GLU A 269 -25.51 16.10 -16.69
CA GLU A 269 -24.53 16.93 -17.39
C GLU A 269 -23.71 17.82 -16.45
N VAL A 270 -24.34 18.37 -15.41
CA VAL A 270 -23.65 19.17 -14.38
C VAL A 270 -22.46 18.42 -13.76
N ILE A 271 -22.64 17.14 -13.43
CA ILE A 271 -21.56 16.33 -12.82
C ILE A 271 -20.47 16.05 -13.84
N ARG A 272 -20.85 15.79 -15.10
CA ARG A 272 -19.90 15.55 -16.19
C ARG A 272 -19.03 16.77 -16.45
N VAL A 273 -19.63 17.97 -16.51
CA VAL A 273 -18.91 19.24 -16.65
C VAL A 273 -17.98 19.46 -15.46
N SER A 274 -18.41 19.18 -14.23
CA SER A 274 -17.52 19.28 -13.06
C SER A 274 -16.30 18.35 -13.15
N ILE A 275 -16.49 17.10 -13.59
CA ILE A 275 -15.39 16.13 -13.74
C ILE A 275 -14.40 16.59 -14.81
N LEU A 276 -14.90 17.13 -15.93
CA LEU A 276 -14.09 17.57 -17.06
C LEU A 276 -13.57 19.00 -16.93
N SER A 277 -13.83 19.68 -15.81
CA SER A 277 -13.52 21.10 -15.62
C SER A 277 -12.03 21.44 -15.79
N GLU A 278 -11.16 20.50 -15.42
CA GLU A 278 -9.70 20.65 -15.52
C GLU A 278 -9.09 19.98 -16.77
N GLY A 279 -9.94 19.42 -17.64
CA GLY A 279 -9.56 18.76 -18.88
C GLY A 279 -9.74 17.25 -18.86
N ALA A 280 -9.88 16.67 -20.05
CA ALA A 280 -10.13 15.23 -20.21
C ALA A 280 -8.96 14.36 -19.73
N PHE A 281 -7.72 14.80 -19.96
CA PHE A 281 -6.53 14.09 -19.49
C PHE A 281 -6.57 13.95 -17.97
N HIS A 282 -6.71 15.08 -17.26
CA HIS A 282 -6.74 15.11 -15.81
C HIS A 282 -7.87 14.22 -15.27
N ALA A 283 -9.09 14.39 -15.80
CA ALA A 283 -10.24 13.57 -15.41
C ALA A 283 -9.99 12.06 -15.61
N GLY A 284 -9.36 11.68 -16.72
CA GLY A 284 -8.98 10.29 -16.99
C GLY A 284 -8.02 9.73 -15.94
N PHE A 285 -7.04 10.53 -15.53
CA PHE A 285 -6.12 10.15 -14.46
C PHE A 285 -6.82 10.08 -13.08
N GLU A 286 -7.69 11.03 -12.76
CA GLU A 286 -8.45 11.03 -11.51
C GLU A 286 -9.31 9.77 -11.38
N VAL A 287 -9.97 9.34 -12.47
CA VAL A 287 -10.71 8.07 -12.53
C VAL A 287 -9.82 6.88 -12.18
N LYS A 288 -8.62 6.82 -12.78
CA LYS A 288 -7.65 5.76 -12.50
C LYS A 288 -7.27 5.71 -11.02
N LEU A 289 -7.01 6.86 -10.40
CA LEU A 289 -6.70 6.94 -8.96
C LEU A 289 -7.84 6.38 -8.10
N ARG A 290 -9.11 6.65 -8.44
CA ARG A 290 -10.26 6.14 -7.68
C ARG A 290 -10.39 4.62 -7.84
N ILE A 291 -10.17 4.11 -9.04
CA ILE A 291 -10.18 2.66 -9.29
C ILE A 291 -9.07 1.96 -8.50
N ASP A 292 -7.85 2.49 -8.55
CA ASP A 292 -6.70 1.97 -7.78
C ASP A 292 -6.97 1.98 -6.28
N CYS A 293 -7.54 3.08 -5.76
CA CYS A 293 -7.93 3.20 -4.36
C CYS A 293 -8.92 2.09 -3.98
N LEU A 294 -10.01 1.93 -4.73
CA LEU A 294 -11.01 0.90 -4.47
C LEU A 294 -10.41 -0.51 -4.52
N CYS A 295 -9.52 -0.77 -5.48
CA CYS A 295 -8.84 -2.06 -5.61
C CYS A 295 -7.89 -2.34 -4.43
N ARG A 296 -7.20 -1.31 -3.92
CA ARG A 296 -6.31 -1.42 -2.75
C ARG A 296 -7.05 -1.89 -1.50
N TYR A 297 -8.30 -1.47 -1.32
CA TYR A 297 -9.15 -1.91 -0.21
C TYR A 297 -9.86 -3.25 -0.47
N GLY A 298 -9.58 -3.92 -1.59
CA GLY A 298 -10.01 -5.30 -1.85
C GLY A 298 -11.14 -5.47 -2.87
N LEU A 299 -11.57 -4.41 -3.56
CA LEU A 299 -12.49 -4.57 -4.69
C LEU A 299 -11.77 -5.16 -5.91
N ILE A 300 -12.51 -5.97 -6.67
CA ILE A 300 -12.05 -6.44 -7.96
C ILE A 300 -12.16 -5.27 -8.96
N HIS A 301 -11.21 -5.17 -9.88
CA HIS A 301 -11.15 -4.10 -10.88
C HIS A 301 -12.48 -3.88 -11.63
N ARG A 302 -13.20 -4.97 -11.97
CA ARG A 302 -14.53 -4.90 -12.60
C ARG A 302 -15.57 -4.21 -11.72
N ASP A 303 -15.57 -4.51 -10.43
CA ASP A 303 -16.51 -3.91 -9.48
C ASP A 303 -16.13 -2.46 -9.17
N ALA A 304 -14.84 -2.15 -9.05
CA ALA A 304 -14.38 -0.77 -8.93
C ALA A 304 -14.82 0.09 -10.13
N PHE A 305 -14.66 -0.43 -11.35
CA PHE A 305 -15.19 0.20 -12.57
C PHE A 305 -16.70 0.42 -12.49
N LYS A 306 -17.46 -0.60 -12.08
CA LYS A 306 -18.93 -0.52 -11.94
C LYS A 306 -19.34 0.54 -10.91
N VAL A 307 -18.60 0.66 -9.80
CA VAL A 307 -18.86 1.66 -8.75
C VAL A 307 -18.67 3.06 -9.30
N VAL A 308 -17.52 3.36 -9.91
CA VAL A 308 -17.24 4.67 -10.50
C VAL A 308 -18.22 5.01 -11.63
N TRP A 309 -18.57 4.01 -12.45
CA TRP A 309 -19.53 4.18 -13.54
C TRP A 309 -20.95 4.55 -13.06
N ARG A 310 -21.42 3.92 -11.98
CA ARG A 310 -22.75 4.15 -11.40
C ARG A 310 -22.80 5.39 -10.50
N GLU A 311 -21.70 5.69 -9.81
CA GLU A 311 -21.59 6.82 -8.90
C GLU A 311 -20.35 7.69 -9.24
N PRO A 312 -20.42 8.47 -10.33
CA PRO A 312 -19.28 9.26 -10.78
C PRO A 312 -18.94 10.44 -9.88
N ARG A 313 -19.80 10.82 -8.91
CA ARG A 313 -19.44 11.82 -7.90
C ARG A 313 -18.24 11.41 -7.07
N VAL A 314 -17.91 10.12 -7.01
CA VAL A 314 -16.68 9.64 -6.38
C VAL A 314 -15.41 10.25 -6.97
N ILE A 315 -15.43 10.64 -8.25
CA ILE A 315 -14.28 11.27 -8.93
C ILE A 315 -14.06 12.69 -8.38
N LEU A 316 -15.11 13.36 -7.94
CA LEU A 316 -15.07 14.74 -7.40
C LEU A 316 -14.66 14.81 -5.93
N TYR A 317 -14.54 13.67 -5.25
CA TYR A 317 -14.07 13.62 -3.87
C TYR A 317 -12.57 13.38 -3.82
N GLU A 318 -11.95 13.92 -2.77
CA GLU A 318 -10.57 13.62 -2.42
C GLU A 318 -10.43 12.15 -2.03
N ILE A 319 -9.26 11.56 -2.31
CA ILE A 319 -8.97 10.15 -2.02
C ILE A 319 -9.16 9.88 -0.52
N ASP A 320 -8.66 10.77 0.34
CA ASP A 320 -8.77 10.65 1.80
C ASP A 320 -10.23 10.58 2.29
N GLU A 321 -11.16 11.28 1.63
CA GLU A 321 -12.57 11.22 1.99
C GLU A 321 -13.21 9.88 1.60
N ILE A 322 -12.76 9.31 0.48
CA ILE A 322 -13.19 7.99 0.03
C ILE A 322 -12.65 6.93 1.00
N GLU A 323 -11.37 7.01 1.36
CA GLU A 323 -10.73 6.10 2.32
C GLU A 323 -11.45 6.13 3.68
N LYS A 324 -11.75 7.32 4.22
CA LYS A 324 -12.53 7.48 5.47
C LYS A 324 -13.92 6.84 5.39
N LYS A 325 -14.60 6.95 4.25
CA LYS A 325 -15.91 6.30 4.02
C LYS A 325 -15.75 4.78 4.00
N ILE A 326 -14.75 4.25 3.31
CA ILE A 326 -14.51 2.80 3.24
C ILE A 326 -14.17 2.24 4.63
N GLU A 327 -13.29 2.91 5.37
CA GLU A 327 -12.92 2.51 6.73
C GLU A 327 -14.12 2.52 7.68
N PHE A 328 -14.99 3.53 7.57
CA PHE A 328 -16.23 3.56 8.35
C PHE A 328 -17.14 2.38 8.01
N LEU A 329 -17.28 2.05 6.72
CA LEU A 329 -18.09 0.94 6.24
C LEU A 329 -17.58 -0.41 6.76
N THR A 330 -16.27 -0.66 6.67
CA THR A 330 -15.70 -1.95 7.04
C THR A 330 -15.51 -2.08 8.54
N ASN A 331 -14.98 -1.06 9.21
CA ASN A 331 -14.54 -1.15 10.59
C ASN A 331 -15.66 -0.84 11.58
N ARG A 332 -16.50 0.18 11.28
CA ARG A 332 -17.55 0.61 12.21
C ARG A 332 -18.88 -0.07 11.90
N MET A 333 -19.26 -0.15 10.62
CA MET A 333 -20.54 -0.75 10.22
C MET A 333 -20.46 -2.27 10.00
N GLY A 334 -19.26 -2.85 9.89
CA GLY A 334 -19.05 -4.29 9.73
C GLY A 334 -19.44 -4.85 8.36
N PHE A 335 -19.63 -4.02 7.33
CA PHE A 335 -19.97 -4.49 5.98
C PHE A 335 -18.71 -4.88 5.19
N HIS A 336 -18.85 -5.89 4.32
CA HIS A 336 -17.80 -6.22 3.36
C HIS A 336 -17.74 -5.17 2.24
N ILE A 337 -16.54 -4.87 1.75
CA ILE A 337 -16.36 -3.82 0.73
C ILE A 337 -17.10 -4.10 -0.58
N SER A 338 -17.29 -5.38 -0.92
CA SER A 338 -18.04 -5.80 -2.12
C SER A 338 -19.46 -5.23 -2.18
N CYS A 339 -20.07 -4.87 -1.04
CA CYS A 339 -21.39 -4.24 -0.99
C CYS A 339 -21.43 -2.88 -1.74
N LEU A 340 -20.28 -2.22 -1.93
CA LEU A 340 -20.19 -0.98 -2.72
C LEU A 340 -20.59 -1.21 -4.18
N ALA A 341 -20.36 -2.40 -4.74
CA ALA A 341 -20.76 -2.73 -6.11
C ALA A 341 -22.29 -2.77 -6.29
N ASP A 342 -23.03 -2.97 -5.19
CA ASP A 342 -24.49 -3.02 -5.16
C ASP A 342 -25.11 -1.67 -4.74
N VAL A 343 -24.45 -0.93 -3.86
CA VAL A 343 -24.88 0.38 -3.36
C VAL A 343 -23.75 1.42 -3.52
N PRO A 344 -23.37 1.75 -4.77
CA PRO A 344 -22.29 2.71 -5.03
C PRO A 344 -22.64 4.11 -4.56
N GLU A 345 -23.93 4.44 -4.43
CA GLU A 345 -24.41 5.74 -3.94
C GLU A 345 -23.91 6.08 -2.53
N TYR A 346 -23.45 5.07 -1.77
CA TYR A 346 -22.77 5.25 -0.48
C TYR A 346 -21.59 6.22 -0.59
N LEU A 347 -20.76 6.09 -1.64
CA LEU A 347 -19.60 6.97 -1.83
C LEU A 347 -20.02 8.38 -2.27
N GLY A 348 -21.20 8.52 -2.87
CA GLY A 348 -21.76 9.79 -3.34
C GLY A 348 -22.38 10.66 -2.25
N VAL A 349 -22.64 10.13 -1.05
CA VAL A 349 -23.28 10.88 0.06
C VAL A 349 -22.24 11.35 1.10
N ASN A 350 -22.58 12.39 1.85
CA ASN A 350 -21.69 12.94 2.87
C ASN A 350 -21.66 12.04 4.12
N LEU A 351 -20.44 11.68 4.57
CA LEU A 351 -20.22 10.80 5.71
C LEU A 351 -20.82 11.37 7.00
N GLN A 352 -20.44 12.59 7.37
CA GLN A 352 -20.81 13.19 8.66
C GLN A 352 -22.26 13.66 8.68
N LYS A 353 -22.74 14.26 7.58
CA LYS A 353 -24.08 14.86 7.53
C LYS A 353 -25.19 13.82 7.32
N GLN A 354 -24.87 12.66 6.74
CA GLN A 354 -25.90 11.69 6.34
C GLN A 354 -25.61 10.26 6.79
N ILE A 355 -24.43 9.70 6.56
CA ILE A 355 -24.15 8.28 6.88
C ILE A 355 -24.10 8.08 8.40
N VAL A 356 -23.30 8.88 9.12
CA VAL A 356 -23.08 8.73 10.56
C VAL A 356 -24.38 8.87 11.37
N PRO A 357 -25.22 9.90 11.18
CA PRO A 357 -26.44 10.06 11.96
C PRO A 357 -27.44 8.93 11.73
N ARG A 358 -27.57 8.48 10.48
CA ARG A 358 -28.47 7.36 10.13
C ARG A 358 -27.99 6.05 10.73
N TYR A 359 -26.68 5.80 10.67
CA TYR A 359 -26.08 4.63 11.28
C TYR A 359 -26.31 4.63 12.80
N ASN A 360 -26.04 5.74 13.48
CA ASN A 360 -26.20 5.83 14.94
C ASN A 360 -27.65 5.57 15.39
N VAL A 361 -28.66 6.06 14.65
CA VAL A 361 -30.07 5.77 14.93
C VAL A 361 -30.38 4.28 14.75
N VAL A 362 -29.94 3.68 13.64
CA VAL A 362 -30.19 2.25 13.37
C VAL A 362 -29.47 1.35 14.37
N ASP A 363 -28.23 1.68 14.72
CA ASP A 363 -27.42 0.95 15.71
C ASP A 363 -28.08 1.00 17.10
N TYR A 364 -28.56 2.18 17.51
CA TYR A 364 -29.32 2.34 18.75
C TYR A 364 -30.61 1.51 18.77
N LEU A 365 -31.40 1.56 17.69
CA LEU A 365 -32.62 0.76 17.58
C LEU A 365 -32.33 -0.74 17.54
N LYS A 366 -31.20 -1.16 16.93
CA LYS A 366 -30.74 -2.55 16.93
C LYS A 366 -30.43 -3.03 18.35
N LEU A 367 -29.71 -2.23 19.14
CA LEU A 367 -29.37 -2.56 20.54
C LEU A 367 -30.61 -2.67 21.45
N ARG A 368 -31.67 -1.90 21.16
CA ARG A 368 -32.94 -1.95 21.91
C ARG A 368 -33.94 -2.98 21.41
N GLY A 369 -33.60 -3.76 20.37
CA GLY A 369 -34.53 -4.71 19.75
C GLY A 369 -35.72 -4.05 19.05
N GLY A 370 -35.64 -2.76 18.73
CA GLY A 370 -36.69 -1.99 18.06
C GLY A 370 -36.83 -2.29 16.56
N LEU A 371 -35.89 -3.07 16.00
CA LEU A 371 -35.89 -3.46 14.59
C LEU A 371 -36.20 -4.95 14.45
N GLY A 372 -37.26 -5.27 13.71
CA GLY A 372 -37.63 -6.66 13.40
C GLY A 372 -36.74 -7.35 12.36
N CYS A 373 -35.85 -6.60 11.68
CA CYS A 373 -34.90 -7.14 10.71
C CYS A 373 -33.62 -6.30 10.65
N GLU A 374 -32.52 -6.90 10.20
CA GLU A 374 -31.27 -6.17 9.98
C GLU A 374 -31.40 -5.23 8.77
N ILE A 375 -31.16 -3.94 9.00
CA ILE A 375 -31.18 -2.94 7.94
C ILE A 375 -29.85 -3.01 7.17
N GLY A 376 -29.89 -3.56 5.97
CA GLY A 376 -28.74 -3.55 5.07
C GLY A 376 -28.37 -2.13 4.59
N LEU A 377 -27.16 -1.98 4.02
CA LEU A 377 -26.62 -0.70 3.54
C LEU A 377 -27.58 0.08 2.62
N LYS A 378 -28.32 -0.63 1.76
CA LYS A 378 -29.34 -0.04 0.88
C LYS A 378 -30.43 0.71 1.65
N GLY A 379 -30.87 0.18 2.78
CA GLY A 379 -31.90 0.77 3.63
C GLY A 379 -31.42 2.03 4.37
N LEU A 380 -30.12 2.13 4.64
CA LEU A 380 -29.51 3.33 5.22
C LEU A 380 -29.35 4.46 4.20
N ILE A 381 -28.92 4.12 2.98
CA ILE A 381 -28.48 5.13 2.00
C ILE A 381 -29.62 5.61 1.10
N LYS A 382 -30.45 4.71 0.57
CA LYS A 382 -31.45 5.08 -0.44
C LYS A 382 -32.61 5.96 0.03
N PRO A 383 -33.09 5.88 1.29
CA PRO A 383 -34.20 6.75 1.72
C PRO A 383 -33.82 8.23 1.70
N SER A 384 -34.77 9.08 1.30
CA SER A 384 -34.66 10.52 1.50
C SER A 384 -34.62 10.85 2.99
N MET A 385 -34.13 12.05 3.34
CA MET A 385 -34.03 12.46 4.74
C MET A 385 -35.38 12.40 5.47
N LYS A 386 -36.44 12.92 4.84
CA LYS A 386 -37.82 12.89 5.37
C LYS A 386 -38.33 11.46 5.54
N ARG A 387 -38.06 10.59 4.57
CA ARG A 387 -38.48 9.19 4.62
C ARG A 387 -37.76 8.43 5.74
N PHE A 388 -36.44 8.62 5.87
CA PHE A 388 -35.67 8.02 6.95
C PHE A 388 -36.17 8.48 8.32
N TYR A 389 -36.39 9.79 8.49
CA TYR A 389 -36.92 10.36 9.73
C TYR A 389 -38.29 9.77 10.09
N ASN A 390 -39.23 9.72 9.15
CA ASN A 390 -40.56 9.16 9.41
C ASN A 390 -40.55 7.66 9.76
N LEU A 391 -39.59 6.90 9.25
CA LEU A 391 -39.49 5.46 9.48
C LEU A 391 -38.77 5.10 10.79
N TYR A 392 -37.69 5.81 11.12
CA TYR A 392 -36.78 5.40 12.19
C TYR A 392 -36.63 6.42 13.31
N VAL A 393 -37.06 7.67 13.11
CA VAL A 393 -36.86 8.74 14.11
C VAL A 393 -38.19 9.14 14.73
N LYS A 394 -39.18 9.53 13.92
CA LYS A 394 -40.51 9.94 14.39
C LYS A 394 -41.22 8.91 15.28
N PRO A 395 -41.14 7.58 15.02
CA PRO A 395 -41.77 6.60 15.90
C PRO A 395 -41.07 6.43 17.25
N TYR A 396 -39.84 6.94 17.40
CA TYR A 396 -38.99 6.76 18.58
C TYR A 396 -38.45 8.12 19.05
N PRO A 397 -39.13 8.82 19.98
CA PRO A 397 -38.74 10.18 20.41
C PRO A 397 -37.29 10.30 20.92
N GLU A 398 -36.71 9.21 21.42
CA GLU A 398 -35.32 9.14 21.88
C GLU A 398 -34.31 9.25 20.73
N CYS A 399 -34.69 8.81 19.53
CA CYS A 399 -33.87 8.90 18.32
C CYS A 399 -33.79 10.33 17.78
N GLU A 400 -34.72 11.22 18.13
CA GLU A 400 -34.65 12.64 17.74
C GLU A 400 -33.38 13.29 18.28
N ARG A 401 -33.04 13.05 19.56
CA ARG A 401 -31.81 13.58 20.18
C ARG A 401 -30.53 13.05 19.52
N ILE A 402 -30.54 11.81 19.03
CA ILE A 402 -29.39 11.19 18.34
C ILE A 402 -29.26 11.74 16.91
N PHE A 403 -30.39 12.03 16.27
CA PHE A 403 -30.47 12.53 14.90
C PHE A 403 -30.27 14.05 14.80
N GLU A 404 -30.60 14.81 15.86
CA GLU A 404 -30.53 16.28 15.94
C GLU A 404 -29.20 16.85 16.43
N LYS A 405 -28.24 16.03 16.88
CA LYS A 405 -26.82 16.43 17.09
C LYS A 405 -26.14 17.03 15.84
N ARG A 406 -26.89 17.14 14.74
CA ARG A 406 -26.62 17.84 13.49
C ARG A 406 -26.46 19.37 13.63
N LYS A 407 -26.97 20.01 14.69
CA LYS A 407 -27.01 21.50 14.77
C LYS A 407 -25.85 22.17 15.53
N GLU A 408 -25.09 21.47 16.36
CA GLU A 408 -24.10 22.12 17.25
C GLU A 408 -22.69 22.24 16.66
N ASN A 409 -22.38 21.55 15.55
CA ASN A 409 -21.04 21.55 14.94
C ASN A 409 -21.05 22.07 13.48
N ALA A 410 -21.88 23.06 13.18
CA ALA A 410 -21.97 23.70 11.86
C ALA A 410 -21.07 24.94 11.78
#